data_AF-A0A1G1MAU0-F1
#
_entry.id   AF-A0A1G1MAU0-F1
#
_cell.length_a   1.000
_cell.length_b   1.000
_cell.length_c   1.000
_cell.angle_alpha   90.00
_cell.angle_beta   90.00
_cell.angle_gamma   90.00
#
_symmetry.space_group_name_H-M   'P 1'
#
loop_
_entity.id
_entity.type
_entity.pdbx_description
1 polymer ?
#
loop_
_entity_poly.entity_id
_entity_poly.type
_entity_poly.pdbx_seq_one_letter_code
_entity_poly.pdbx_strand_id
1 'polypeptide(L)'
;MEIEKQPFQKCVKVLIDLVLDPEGHDRVYREFYALEPKLKRTDFRGFCREFVPAKLALGCVYWVGCCAHHRIEDKDLRNLFFKEVMDLFQSPKSLEDATRFSESLYASNADKEQSPVLGVLVHLFHRLGLEAIVKSGENDAGALNAGFHFMMHVTEAFKVVFEAQFDVFFYANEELRIADMRKKA
;
A
#
# COMPACT_ATOMS: atom_id res chain seq x y z
N MET A 1 -29.30 -8.91 -2.14
CA MET A 1 -28.62 -10.07 -1.54
C MET A 1 -27.53 -9.49 -0.67
N GLU A 2 -27.68 -9.59 0.66
CA GLU A 2 -26.63 -9.13 1.58
C GLU A 2 -25.44 -10.07 1.42
N ILE A 3 -24.29 -9.54 1.03
CA ILE A 3 -23.04 -10.30 1.00
C ILE A 3 -22.60 -10.46 2.46
N GLU A 4 -22.37 -11.70 2.91
CA GLU A 4 -21.83 -11.92 4.24
C GLU A 4 -20.48 -11.23 4.39
N LYS A 5 -20.37 -10.33 5.38
CA LYS A 5 -19.15 -9.53 5.62
C LYS A 5 -18.03 -10.33 6.28
N GLN A 6 -18.36 -11.42 6.96
CA GLN A 6 -17.43 -12.19 7.80
C GLN A 6 -16.26 -12.84 7.01
N PRO A 7 -16.47 -13.43 5.81
CA PRO A 7 -15.37 -13.93 4.99
C PRO A 7 -14.41 -12.80 4.56
N PHE A 8 -14.94 -11.66 4.14
CA PHE A 8 -14.11 -10.50 3.74
C PHE A 8 -13.29 -9.95 4.91
N GLN A 9 -13.84 -9.93 6.13
CA GLN A 9 -13.08 -9.54 7.32
C GLN A 9 -11.89 -10.47 7.57
N LYS A 10 -12.03 -11.78 7.36
CA LYS A 10 -10.90 -12.73 7.45
C LYS A 10 -9.85 -12.44 6.39
N CYS A 11 -10.26 -12.18 5.14
CA CYS A 11 -9.36 -11.80 4.06
C CYS A 11 -8.57 -10.53 4.40
N VAL A 12 -9.25 -9.47 4.86
CA VAL A 12 -8.62 -8.22 5.24
C VAL A 12 -7.58 -8.42 6.35
N LYS A 13 -7.87 -9.24 7.37
CA LYS A 13 -6.89 -9.54 8.42
C LYS A 13 -5.61 -10.19 7.87
N VAL A 14 -5.75 -11.21 7.02
CA VAL A 14 -4.59 -11.85 6.37
C VAL A 14 -3.78 -10.85 5.54
N LEU A 15 -4.46 -9.96 4.82
CA LEU A 15 -3.80 -8.94 4.00
C LEU A 15 -3.13 -7.87 4.86
N ILE A 16 -3.71 -7.47 6.01
CA ILE A 16 -3.08 -6.58 6.97
C ILE A 16 -1.82 -7.22 7.57
N ASP A 17 -1.87 -8.50 7.94
CA ASP A 17 -0.70 -9.23 8.44
C ASP A 17 0.43 -9.26 7.39
N LEU A 18 0.09 -9.47 6.11
CA LEU A 18 1.04 -9.35 4.99
C LEU A 18 1.62 -7.93 4.86
N VAL A 19 0.81 -6.88 5.06
CA VAL A 19 1.28 -5.50 5.04
C VAL A 19 2.24 -5.24 6.20
N LEU A 20 1.93 -5.74 7.39
CA LEU A 20 2.66 -5.51 8.63
C LEU A 20 3.80 -6.49 8.88
N ASP A 21 4.15 -7.34 7.91
CA ASP A 21 5.24 -8.31 8.01
C ASP A 21 6.60 -7.64 8.36
N PRO A 22 7.10 -7.82 9.60
CA PRO A 22 8.31 -7.15 10.06
C PRO A 22 9.58 -7.70 9.40
N GLU A 23 9.60 -8.97 8.99
CA GLU A 23 10.74 -9.54 8.28
C GLU A 23 10.88 -8.93 6.89
N GLY A 24 9.76 -8.77 6.18
CA GLY A 24 9.71 -8.05 4.91
C GLY A 24 10.19 -6.60 5.05
N HIS A 25 9.80 -5.90 6.11
CA HIS A 25 10.25 -4.53 6.36
C HIS A 25 11.76 -4.43 6.58
N ASP A 26 12.34 -5.33 7.37
CA ASP A 26 13.79 -5.36 7.63
C ASP A 26 14.58 -5.64 6.34
N ARG A 27 14.13 -6.58 5.51
CA ARG A 27 14.76 -6.86 4.21
C ARG A 27 14.74 -5.64 3.29
N VAL A 28 13.61 -4.95 3.19
CA VAL A 28 13.49 -3.71 2.40
C VAL A 28 14.41 -2.64 2.96
N TYR A 29 14.44 -2.43 4.28
CA TYR A 29 15.30 -1.44 4.91
C TYR A 29 16.78 -1.69 4.63
N ARG A 30 17.25 -2.93 4.78
CA ARG A 30 18.68 -3.26 4.58
C ARG A 30 19.14 -2.99 3.15
N GLU A 31 18.35 -3.41 2.18
CA GLU A 31 18.65 -3.19 0.77
C GLU A 31 18.59 -1.70 0.43
N PHE A 32 17.54 -1.01 0.89
CA PHE A 32 17.37 0.42 0.64
C PHE A 32 18.47 1.26 1.33
N TYR A 33 18.90 0.87 2.52
CA TYR A 33 20.02 1.48 3.24
C TYR A 33 21.36 1.31 2.51
N ALA A 34 21.56 0.18 1.83
CA ALA A 34 22.73 -0.06 1.00
C ALA A 34 22.74 0.82 -0.26
N LEU A 35 21.57 1.02 -0.87
CA LEU A 35 21.39 1.80 -2.10
C LEU A 35 21.38 3.32 -1.87
N GLU A 36 20.90 3.80 -0.72
CA GLU A 36 20.72 5.23 -0.44
C GLU A 36 21.60 5.76 0.70
N PRO A 37 22.75 6.40 0.39
CA PRO A 37 23.65 6.95 1.41
C PRO A 37 22.99 7.97 2.34
N LYS A 38 22.01 8.75 1.85
CA LYS A 38 21.28 9.74 2.65
C LYS A 38 20.38 9.07 3.71
N LEU A 39 19.91 7.84 3.45
CA LEU A 39 19.08 7.07 4.39
C LEU A 39 19.89 6.63 5.63
N LYS A 40 21.22 6.69 5.60
CA LYS A 40 22.07 6.30 6.73
C LYS A 40 21.86 7.10 8.01
N ARG A 41 21.18 8.25 7.90
CA ARG A 41 20.78 9.09 9.04
C ARG A 41 19.50 8.59 9.73
N THR A 42 18.81 7.63 9.13
CA THR A 42 17.53 7.08 9.57
C THR A 42 17.74 5.63 10.00
N ASP A 43 17.49 5.34 11.28
CA ASP A 43 17.51 3.97 11.78
C ASP A 43 16.28 3.18 11.30
N PHE A 44 16.27 1.86 11.52
CA PHE A 44 15.17 0.99 11.09
C PHE A 44 13.81 1.48 11.63
N ARG A 45 13.78 1.93 12.88
CA ARG A 45 12.55 2.44 13.51
C ARG A 45 12.06 3.71 12.82
N GLY A 46 12.94 4.66 12.52
CA GLY A 46 12.62 5.87 11.78
C GLY A 46 12.14 5.57 10.37
N PHE A 47 12.73 4.58 9.70
CA PHE A 47 12.27 4.11 8.40
C PHE A 47 10.85 3.52 8.49
N CYS A 48 10.60 2.58 9.40
CA CYS A 48 9.28 1.96 9.56
C CYS A 48 8.18 2.98 9.90
N ARG A 49 8.50 4.05 10.63
CA ARG A 49 7.53 5.12 10.91
C ARG A 49 6.96 5.76 9.65
N GLU A 50 7.76 5.90 8.59
CA GLU A 50 7.27 6.47 7.32
C GLU A 50 6.83 5.38 6.34
N PHE A 51 7.55 4.25 6.29
CA PHE A 51 7.31 3.16 5.34
C PHE A 51 6.02 2.38 5.62
N VAL A 52 5.72 2.04 6.89
CA VAL A 52 4.55 1.21 7.23
C VAL A 52 3.24 1.93 6.90
N PRO A 53 3.04 3.21 7.28
CA PRO A 53 1.84 3.94 6.88
C PRO A 53 1.69 4.09 5.37
N ALA A 54 2.79 4.31 4.64
CA ALA A 54 2.77 4.35 3.18
C ALA A 54 2.36 2.98 2.57
N LYS A 55 2.88 1.88 3.11
CA LYS A 55 2.52 0.51 2.68
C LYS A 55 1.04 0.19 2.97
N LEU A 56 0.50 0.65 4.11
CA LEU A 56 -0.94 0.55 4.43
C LEU A 56 -1.80 1.36 3.46
N ALA A 57 -1.38 2.58 3.10
CA ALA A 57 -2.07 3.39 2.10
C ALA A 57 -2.10 2.71 0.72
N LEU A 58 -0.98 2.10 0.30
CA LEU A 58 -0.93 1.26 -0.90
C LEU A 58 -1.88 0.06 -0.80
N GLY A 59 -1.95 -0.60 0.36
CA GLY A 59 -2.91 -1.68 0.61
C GLY A 59 -4.37 -1.24 0.37
N CYS A 60 -4.74 -0.03 0.78
CA CYS A 60 -6.06 0.54 0.46
C CYS A 60 -6.28 0.70 -1.06
N VAL A 61 -5.27 1.20 -1.78
CA VAL A 61 -5.32 1.34 -3.24
C VAL A 61 -5.51 -0.03 -3.91
N TYR A 62 -4.73 -1.03 -3.51
CA TYR A 62 -4.80 -2.38 -4.08
C TYR A 62 -6.11 -3.07 -3.75
N TRP A 63 -6.61 -2.96 -2.52
CA TRP A 63 -7.92 -3.49 -2.14
C TRP A 63 -9.05 -2.97 -3.04
N VAL A 64 -9.07 -1.65 -3.28
CA VAL A 64 -10.06 -1.04 -4.18
C VAL A 64 -9.89 -1.55 -5.61
N GLY A 65 -8.65 -1.76 -6.06
CA GLY A 65 -8.32 -2.39 -7.34
C GLY A 65 -8.86 -3.82 -7.46
N CYS A 66 -8.60 -4.68 -6.47
CA CYS A 66 -9.13 -6.05 -6.40
C CYS A 66 -10.66 -6.05 -6.42
N CYS A 67 -11.30 -5.19 -5.60
CA CYS A 67 -12.76 -5.07 -5.59
C CYS A 67 -13.31 -4.66 -6.96
N ALA A 68 -12.66 -3.72 -7.65
CA ALA A 68 -13.07 -3.31 -8.99
C ALA A 68 -12.89 -4.44 -10.02
N HIS A 69 -11.75 -5.14 -9.98
CA HIS A 69 -11.46 -6.28 -10.85
C HIS A 69 -12.52 -7.39 -10.73
N HIS A 70 -12.92 -7.70 -9.49
CA HIS A 70 -13.93 -8.72 -9.16
C HIS A 70 -15.37 -8.18 -9.10
N ARG A 71 -15.61 -6.94 -9.55
CA ARG A 71 -16.95 -6.29 -9.61
C ARG A 71 -17.69 -6.25 -8.27
N ILE A 72 -16.95 -6.14 -7.17
CA ILE A 72 -17.48 -5.91 -5.84
C ILE A 72 -17.87 -4.43 -5.74
N GLU A 73 -19.14 -4.13 -6.04
CA GLU A 73 -19.69 -2.77 -6.05
C GLU A 73 -20.14 -2.28 -4.66
N ASP A 74 -20.29 -3.19 -3.70
CA ASP A 74 -20.72 -2.86 -2.35
C ASP A 74 -19.75 -1.87 -1.69
N LYS A 75 -20.28 -0.69 -1.33
CA LYS A 75 -19.47 0.41 -0.77
C LYS A 75 -18.85 0.03 0.57
N ASP A 76 -19.52 -0.77 1.39
CA ASP A 76 -18.98 -1.18 2.68
C ASP A 76 -17.82 -2.14 2.51
N LEU A 77 -17.91 -3.10 1.58
CA LEU A 77 -16.83 -4.03 1.25
C LEU A 77 -15.64 -3.31 0.62
N ARG A 78 -15.89 -2.38 -0.32
CA ARG A 78 -14.81 -1.56 -0.92
C ARG A 78 -14.07 -0.71 0.10
N ASN A 79 -14.73 -0.31 1.18
CA ASN A 79 -14.12 0.47 2.27
C ASN A 79 -13.64 -0.40 3.44
N LEU A 80 -13.82 -1.73 3.39
CA LEU A 80 -13.56 -2.60 4.53
C LEU A 80 -12.09 -2.58 4.95
N PHE A 81 -11.17 -2.69 3.98
CA PHE A 81 -9.74 -2.63 4.28
C PHE A 81 -9.35 -1.31 4.95
N PHE A 82 -9.84 -0.19 4.44
CA PHE A 82 -9.60 1.13 5.05
C PHE A 82 -10.12 1.18 6.50
N LYS A 83 -11.34 0.68 6.76
CA LYS A 83 -11.91 0.64 8.11
C LYS A 83 -11.05 -0.18 9.07
N GLU A 84 -10.62 -1.36 8.67
CA GLU A 84 -9.79 -2.24 9.51
C GLU A 84 -8.39 -1.64 9.74
N VAL A 85 -7.83 -0.92 8.76
CA VAL A 85 -6.59 -0.13 8.97
C VAL A 85 -6.81 0.99 9.97
N MET A 86 -7.94 1.72 9.90
CA MET A 86 -8.26 2.76 10.88
C MET A 86 -8.42 2.20 12.30
N ASP A 87 -8.89 0.96 12.43
CA ASP A 87 -9.02 0.28 13.71
C ASP A 87 -7.66 0.02 14.38
N LEU A 88 -6.57 -0.13 13.60
CA LEU A 88 -5.19 -0.20 14.12
C LEU A 88 -4.78 1.08 14.86
N PHE A 89 -5.41 2.21 14.55
CA PHE A 89 -5.04 3.53 15.06
C PHE A 89 -5.93 4.05 16.19
N GLN A 90 -6.84 3.23 16.74
CA GLN A 90 -7.78 3.67 17.79
C GLN A 90 -7.12 3.94 19.16
N SER A 91 -5.82 3.70 19.31
CA SER A 91 -5.08 4.01 20.52
C SER A 91 -4.68 5.50 20.59
N PRO A 92 -4.70 6.15 21.77
CA PRO A 92 -4.18 7.51 21.92
C PRO A 92 -2.70 7.66 21.53
N LYS A 93 -1.95 6.55 21.48
CA LYS A 93 -0.53 6.53 21.13
C LYS A 93 -0.27 6.44 19.62
N SER A 94 -1.30 6.22 18.80
CA SER A 94 -1.17 6.02 17.34
C SER A 94 -1.53 7.25 16.51
N LEU A 95 -1.73 8.42 17.13
CA LEU A 95 -2.07 9.65 16.39
C LEU A 95 -1.02 9.98 15.31
N GLU A 96 0.27 9.84 15.63
CA GLU A 96 1.36 10.12 14.70
C GLU A 96 1.33 9.19 13.48
N ASP A 97 1.08 7.90 13.70
CA ASP A 97 1.00 6.90 12.63
C ASP A 97 -0.26 7.08 11.78
N ALA A 98 -1.39 7.45 12.42
CA ALA A 98 -2.64 7.78 11.74
C ALA A 98 -2.50 9.02 10.83
N THR A 99 -1.78 10.05 11.30
CA THR A 99 -1.46 11.24 10.51
C THR A 99 -0.65 10.86 9.27
N ARG A 100 0.43 10.09 9.43
CA ARG A 100 1.26 9.64 8.30
C ARG A 100 0.51 8.78 7.30
N PHE A 101 -0.35 7.88 7.80
CA PHE A 101 -1.22 7.08 6.95
C PHE A 101 -2.15 7.97 6.13
N SER A 102 -2.76 8.97 6.77
CA SER A 102 -3.65 9.93 6.11
C SER A 102 -2.92 10.78 5.08
N GLU A 103 -1.71 11.25 5.38
CA GLU A 103 -0.86 11.99 4.44
C GLU A 103 -0.52 11.14 3.21
N SER A 104 -0.15 9.86 3.42
CA SER A 104 0.13 8.92 2.34
C SER A 104 -1.11 8.63 1.48
N LEU A 105 -2.27 8.46 2.10
CA LEU A 105 -3.54 8.25 1.39
C LEU A 105 -3.98 9.51 0.61
N TYR A 106 -3.69 10.70 1.14
CA TYR A 106 -3.93 11.94 0.40
C TYR A 106 -2.99 12.05 -0.81
N ALA A 107 -1.71 11.71 -0.65
CA ALA A 107 -0.74 11.69 -1.73
C ALA A 107 -1.15 10.76 -2.88
N SER A 108 -1.81 9.63 -2.59
CA SER A 108 -2.33 8.73 -3.62
C SER A 108 -3.46 9.32 -4.46
N ASN A 109 -4.07 10.43 -4.03
CA ASN A 109 -5.24 11.06 -4.67
C ASN A 109 -4.99 12.51 -5.10
N ALA A 110 -3.78 13.05 -4.87
CA ALA A 110 -3.48 14.47 -5.06
C ALA A 110 -3.47 14.90 -6.54
N ASP A 111 -3.09 14.00 -7.44
CA ASP A 111 -3.08 14.21 -8.89
C ASP A 111 -3.76 13.03 -9.59
N LYS A 112 -4.83 13.32 -10.34
CA LYS A 112 -5.63 12.30 -11.05
C LYS A 112 -4.96 11.81 -12.33
N GLU A 113 -3.99 12.55 -12.85
CA GLU A 113 -3.23 12.18 -14.05
C GLU A 113 -2.02 11.31 -13.68
N GLN A 114 -1.62 11.28 -12.41
CA GLN A 114 -0.53 10.46 -11.91
C GLN A 114 -1.03 9.14 -11.29
N SER A 115 -0.19 8.11 -11.36
CA SER A 115 -0.44 6.83 -10.70
C SER A 115 -0.54 7.03 -9.17
N PRO A 116 -1.60 6.55 -8.49
CA PRO A 116 -1.72 6.61 -7.04
C PRO A 116 -0.50 6.00 -6.31
N VAL A 117 0.08 4.94 -6.87
CA VAL A 117 1.28 4.29 -6.33
C VAL A 117 2.47 5.24 -6.39
N LEU A 118 2.64 5.95 -7.51
CA LEU A 118 3.72 6.91 -7.68
C LEU A 118 3.59 8.07 -6.70
N GLY A 119 2.37 8.59 -6.48
CA GLY A 119 2.11 9.64 -5.51
C GLY A 119 2.54 9.26 -4.09
N VAL A 120 2.20 8.02 -3.65
CA VAL A 120 2.63 7.50 -2.34
C VAL A 120 4.15 7.36 -2.26
N LEU A 121 4.80 6.82 -3.30
CA LEU A 121 6.25 6.64 -3.32
C LEU A 121 7.01 7.97 -3.27
N VAL A 122 6.59 8.95 -4.05
CA VAL A 122 7.18 10.30 -4.03
C VAL A 122 7.02 10.93 -2.66
N HIS A 123 5.84 10.79 -2.04
CA HIS A 123 5.60 11.27 -0.69
C HIS A 123 6.53 10.59 0.33
N LEU A 124 6.65 9.26 0.29
CA LEU A 124 7.57 8.51 1.16
C LEU A 124 9.02 9.01 1.04
N PHE A 125 9.49 9.27 -0.18
CA PHE A 125 10.83 9.80 -0.41
C PHE A 125 11.03 11.17 0.24
N HIS A 126 10.07 12.08 0.05
CA HIS A 126 10.12 13.40 0.70
C HIS A 126 10.14 13.28 2.23
N ARG A 127 9.33 12.37 2.81
CA ARG A 127 9.31 12.11 4.27
C ARG A 127 10.64 11.58 4.79
N LEU A 128 11.35 10.79 3.99
CA LEU A 128 12.68 10.28 4.30
C LEU A 128 13.82 11.27 3.97
N GLY A 129 13.51 12.47 3.47
CA GLY A 129 14.50 13.47 3.06
C GLY A 129 15.30 13.06 1.82
N LEU A 130 14.69 12.25 0.95
CA LEU A 130 15.25 11.72 -0.30
C LEU A 130 14.59 12.38 -1.51
N GLU A 131 15.28 12.30 -2.65
CA GLU A 131 14.81 12.83 -3.94
C GLU A 131 14.59 11.66 -4.90
N ALA A 132 13.43 11.62 -5.56
CA ALA A 132 13.10 10.56 -6.52
C ALA A 132 13.90 10.67 -7.83
N ILE A 133 14.30 11.89 -8.21
CA ILE A 133 15.08 12.19 -9.41
C ILE A 133 16.37 12.87 -8.98
N VAL A 134 17.51 12.33 -9.41
CA VAL A 134 18.83 12.92 -9.19
C VAL A 134 19.16 13.79 -10.40
N LYS A 135 19.29 15.11 -10.19
CA LYS A 135 19.72 16.03 -11.24
C LYS A 135 21.25 16.05 -11.33
N SER A 136 21.79 15.65 -12.49
CA SER A 136 23.22 15.66 -12.79
C SER A 136 23.75 17.03 -13.30
N GLY A 137 22.88 18.05 -13.42
CA GLY A 137 23.22 19.38 -13.92
C GLY A 137 21.99 20.24 -14.21
N GLU A 138 22.20 21.47 -14.68
CA GLU A 138 21.13 22.47 -14.89
C GLU A 138 20.15 22.14 -16.04
N ASN A 139 20.53 21.27 -16.99
CA ASN A 139 19.75 20.92 -18.18
C ASN A 139 19.51 19.41 -18.37
N ASP A 140 19.75 18.60 -17.35
CA ASP A 140 19.51 17.15 -17.43
C ASP A 140 18.08 16.84 -16.97
N ALA A 141 17.35 16.00 -17.71
CA ALA A 141 16.03 15.51 -17.31
C ALA A 141 16.07 14.73 -15.98
N GLY A 142 17.29 14.36 -15.55
CA GLY A 142 17.59 13.72 -14.28
C GLY A 142 17.42 12.21 -14.39
N ALA A 143 18.32 11.47 -13.75
CA ALA A 143 18.19 10.03 -13.64
C ALA A 143 17.28 9.67 -12.45
N LEU A 144 16.51 8.59 -12.57
CA LEU A 144 15.80 8.03 -11.41
C LEU A 144 16.82 7.62 -10.34
N ASN A 145 16.54 8.01 -9.11
CA ASN A 145 17.30 7.58 -7.95
C ASN A 145 17.25 6.04 -7.84
N ALA A 146 18.39 5.39 -7.57
CA ALA A 146 18.48 3.93 -7.54
C ALA A 146 17.59 3.32 -6.45
N GLY A 147 17.55 3.95 -5.28
CA GLY A 147 16.63 3.61 -4.21
C GLY A 147 15.17 3.79 -4.62
N PHE A 148 14.81 4.82 -5.39
CA PHE A 148 13.46 5.01 -5.90
C PHE A 148 13.06 3.89 -6.85
N HIS A 149 13.96 3.51 -7.75
CA HIS A 149 13.76 2.38 -8.65
C HIS A 149 13.58 1.05 -7.90
N PHE A 150 14.39 0.82 -6.86
CA PHE A 150 14.22 -0.32 -5.96
C PHE A 150 12.84 -0.32 -5.28
N MET A 151 12.41 0.82 -4.76
CA MET A 151 11.11 0.93 -4.09
C MET A 151 9.94 0.72 -5.05
N MET A 152 10.05 1.10 -6.33
CA MET A 152 9.06 0.73 -7.34
C MET A 152 8.94 -0.79 -7.48
N HIS A 153 10.06 -1.52 -7.53
CA HIS A 153 10.04 -2.99 -7.58
C HIS A 153 9.43 -3.62 -6.32
N VAL A 154 9.76 -3.08 -5.13
CA VAL A 154 9.15 -3.52 -3.87
C VAL A 154 7.63 -3.33 -3.92
N THR A 155 7.15 -2.19 -4.41
CA THR A 155 5.70 -1.95 -4.51
C THR A 155 5.02 -2.86 -5.53
N GLU A 156 5.65 -3.13 -6.67
CA GLU A 156 5.07 -4.04 -7.67
C GLU A 156 5.03 -5.48 -7.14
N ALA A 157 6.11 -5.95 -6.51
CA ALA A 157 6.13 -7.26 -5.87
C ALA A 157 5.07 -7.37 -4.76
N PHE A 158 4.93 -6.33 -3.94
CA PHE A 158 3.90 -6.28 -2.90
C PHE A 158 2.49 -6.34 -3.49
N LYS A 159 2.20 -5.56 -4.55
CA LYS A 159 0.94 -5.59 -5.26
C LYS A 159 0.60 -7.00 -5.76
N VAL A 160 1.55 -7.65 -6.45
CA VAL A 160 1.35 -9.01 -7.00
C VAL A 160 1.00 -10.01 -5.90
N VAL A 161 1.72 -9.98 -4.77
CA VAL A 161 1.43 -10.89 -3.64
C VAL A 161 0.09 -10.55 -2.98
N PHE A 162 -0.23 -9.27 -2.84
CA PHE A 162 -1.51 -8.82 -2.28
C PHE A 162 -2.69 -9.28 -3.14
N GLU A 163 -2.65 -9.04 -4.45
CA GLU A 163 -3.67 -9.45 -5.41
C GLU A 163 -3.80 -10.97 -5.45
N ALA A 164 -2.69 -11.72 -5.45
CA ALA A 164 -2.72 -13.18 -5.41
C ALA A 164 -3.41 -13.73 -4.15
N GLN A 165 -3.14 -13.15 -2.97
CA GLN A 165 -3.80 -13.54 -1.72
C GLN A 165 -5.30 -13.21 -1.74
N PHE A 166 -5.65 -12.05 -2.28
CA PHE A 166 -7.06 -11.68 -2.48
C PHE A 166 -7.76 -12.67 -3.41
N ASP A 167 -7.13 -13.04 -4.52
CA ASP A 167 -7.68 -13.97 -5.52
C ASP A 167 -7.86 -15.36 -4.94
N VAL A 168 -6.87 -15.88 -4.21
CA VAL A 168 -6.98 -17.17 -3.51
C VAL A 168 -8.20 -17.17 -2.59
N PHE A 169 -8.41 -16.10 -1.81
CA PHE A 169 -9.60 -15.95 -1.01
C PHE A 169 -10.87 -15.89 -1.86
N PHE A 170 -10.91 -15.04 -2.88
CA PHE A 170 -12.11 -14.81 -3.69
C PHE A 170 -12.56 -16.09 -4.40
N TYR A 171 -11.64 -16.82 -5.01
CA TYR A 171 -11.94 -18.05 -5.74
C TYR A 171 -12.25 -19.24 -4.83
N ALA A 172 -11.78 -19.25 -3.58
CA ALA A 172 -12.14 -20.27 -2.59
C ALA A 172 -13.57 -20.11 -2.04
N ASN A 173 -14.21 -18.95 -2.21
CA ASN A 173 -15.56 -18.69 -1.72
C ASN A 173 -16.56 -18.68 -2.90
N GLU A 174 -17.08 -19.85 -3.27
CA GLU A 174 -17.96 -20.05 -4.44
C GLU A 174 -19.20 -19.14 -4.47
N GLU A 175 -19.75 -18.79 -3.30
CA GLU A 175 -20.92 -17.91 -3.18
C GLU A 175 -20.66 -16.50 -3.74
N LEU A 176 -19.43 -16.00 -3.61
CA LEU A 176 -19.02 -14.71 -4.16
C LEU A 176 -18.95 -14.75 -5.69
N ARG A 177 -18.56 -15.90 -6.25
CA ARG A 177 -18.52 -16.11 -7.71
C ARG A 177 -19.92 -16.23 -8.31
N ILE A 178 -20.85 -16.90 -7.63
CA ILE A 178 -22.23 -17.06 -8.12
C ILE A 178 -22.94 -15.70 -8.19
N ALA A 179 -22.66 -14.81 -7.24
CA ALA A 179 -23.16 -13.43 -7.28
C ALA A 179 -22.64 -12.65 -8.52
N ASP A 180 -21.36 -12.81 -8.88
CA ASP A 180 -20.78 -12.20 -10.08
C ASP A 180 -21.36 -12.78 -11.38
N MET A 181 -21.54 -14.11 -11.46
CA MET A 181 -22.11 -14.77 -12.64
C MET A 181 -23.59 -14.41 -12.86
N ARG A 182 -24.39 -14.27 -11.79
CA ARG A 182 -25.80 -13.86 -11.89
C ARG A 182 -26.00 -12.42 -12.34
N LYS A 183 -25.01 -11.53 -12.12
CA LYS A 183 -25.01 -10.18 -12.68
C LYS A 183 -24.65 -10.14 -14.17
N LYS A 184 -24.12 -11.23 -14.75
CA LYS A 184 -23.73 -11.34 -16.17
C LYS A 184 -24.83 -11.95 -17.06
N ALA A 185 -25.90 -12.49 -16.47
CA ALA A 185 -27.06 -13.05 -17.16
C ALA A 185 -28.21 -12.02 -17.22
#